data_AF-A0AAU3FPW3-F1
#
_entry.id   AF-A0AAU3FPW3-F1
#
_cell.length_a   1.000
_cell.length_b   1.000
_cell.length_c   1.000
_cell.angle_alpha   90.00
_cell.angle_beta   90.00
_cell.angle_gamma   90.00
#
_symmetry.space_group_name_H-M   'P 1'
#
loop_
_entity.id
_entity.type
_entity.pdbx_description
1 polymer ?
#
loop_
_entity_poly.entity_id
_entity_poly.type
_entity_poly.pdbx_seq_one_letter_code
_entity_poly.pdbx_strand_id
1 'polypeptide(L)'
;MADYPALHGPSRPDWNCLVCGDPWPCLTRKRQLKELCQCNIRTLVRYMTAYLPDAQAEIAGVSTTDITERIVGWCGRPLEMWAAQGYAADPGDQDRHQRYLPNQKAGRYGRHG
;
A
#
# COMPACT_ATOMS: atom_id res chain seq x y z
N MET A 1 26.85 -0.20 -10.89
CA MET A 1 25.49 -0.68 -11.25
C MET A 1 24.71 -0.73 -9.95
N ALA A 2 23.59 -0.01 -9.87
CA ALA A 2 23.03 0.57 -8.64
C ALA A 2 22.78 -0.43 -7.50
N ASP A 3 23.49 -0.23 -6.39
CA ASP A 3 23.25 -0.84 -5.07
C ASP A 3 22.03 -0.21 -4.37
N TYR A 4 20.96 0.05 -5.12
CA TYR A 4 19.75 0.67 -4.58
C TYR A 4 18.55 -0.15 -5.02
N PRO A 5 18.19 -1.17 -4.21
CA PRO A 5 16.90 -1.08 -3.53
C PRO A 5 16.80 -1.89 -2.23
N ALA A 6 17.86 -2.09 -1.43
CA ALA A 6 17.73 -2.83 -0.16
C ALA A 6 17.18 -2.00 1.01
N LEU A 7 17.06 -0.67 0.86
CA LEU A 7 16.75 0.24 1.97
C LEU A 7 15.44 -0.08 2.70
N HIS A 8 14.38 -0.45 1.95
CA HIS A 8 13.10 -0.85 2.54
C HIS A 8 13.04 -2.34 2.86
N GLY A 9 14.07 -2.85 3.53
CA GLY A 9 14.15 -4.23 4.03
C GLY A 9 13.29 -4.47 5.28
N PRO A 10 13.01 -5.73 5.62
CA PRO A 10 12.30 -6.08 6.86
C PRO A 10 13.23 -5.98 8.07
N SER A 11 12.74 -5.41 9.16
CA SER A 11 13.33 -5.51 10.49
C SER A 11 13.05 -6.88 11.07
N ARG A 12 13.89 -7.29 12.02
CA ARG A 12 13.78 -8.56 12.73
C ARG A 12 13.73 -8.25 14.23
N PRO A 13 12.82 -8.86 15.01
CA PRO A 13 11.81 -9.87 14.64
C PRO A 13 10.44 -9.28 14.23
N ASP A 14 10.25 -7.96 14.25
CA ASP A 14 8.91 -7.36 14.04
C ASP A 14 8.42 -7.34 12.58
N TRP A 15 9.31 -7.60 11.61
CA TRP A 15 9.00 -7.56 10.17
C TRP A 15 8.43 -6.22 9.71
N ASN A 16 8.92 -5.12 10.28
CA ASN A 16 8.56 -3.77 9.86
C ASN A 16 9.61 -3.23 8.90
N CYS A 17 9.23 -2.33 8.00
CA CYS A 17 10.16 -1.73 7.07
C CYS A 17 11.18 -0.88 7.84
N LEU A 18 12.48 -1.14 7.66
CA LEU A 18 13.56 -0.41 8.34
C LEU A 18 13.53 1.11 8.11
N VAL A 19 13.01 1.55 6.96
CA VAL A 19 12.93 2.96 6.59
C VAL A 19 11.57 3.60 6.87
N CYS A 20 10.47 2.89 6.61
CA CYS A 20 9.13 3.46 6.78
C CYS A 20 8.56 3.28 8.20
N GLY A 21 8.99 2.25 8.93
CA GLY A 21 8.33 1.80 10.16
C GLY A 21 7.05 0.99 9.92
N ASP A 22 6.44 1.08 8.74
CA ASP A 22 5.24 0.31 8.34
C ASP A 22 5.47 -1.21 8.27
N PRO A 23 4.41 -2.02 8.38
CA PRO A 23 4.50 -3.45 8.17
C PRO A 23 5.12 -3.80 6.80
N TRP A 24 6.23 -4.53 6.83
CA TRP A 24 6.88 -5.00 5.62
C TRP A 24 6.05 -6.10 4.94
N PRO A 25 5.93 -6.12 3.60
CA PRO A 25 6.47 -5.13 2.66
C PRO A 25 5.66 -3.83 2.64
N CYS A 26 6.32 -2.69 2.86
CA CYS A 26 5.70 -1.38 2.75
C CYS A 26 5.35 -1.03 1.30
N LEU A 27 4.51 -0.01 1.07
CA LEU A 27 4.06 0.35 -0.29
C LEU A 27 5.22 0.67 -1.23
N THR A 28 6.23 1.40 -0.76
CA THR A 28 7.45 1.72 -1.54
C THR A 28 8.19 0.45 -1.94
N ARG A 29 8.35 -0.51 -1.02
CA ARG A 29 8.99 -1.79 -1.31
C ARG A 29 8.19 -2.62 -2.30
N LYS A 30 6.85 -2.64 -2.16
CA LYS A 30 5.94 -3.33 -3.10
C LYS A 30 6.10 -2.79 -4.53
N ARG A 31 6.23 -1.47 -4.70
CA ARG A 31 6.47 -0.81 -6.02
C ARG A 31 7.81 -1.26 -6.60
N GLN A 32 8.89 -1.09 -5.83
CA GLN A 32 10.24 -1.49 -6.24
C GLN A 32 10.31 -2.96 -6.65
N LEU A 33 9.68 -3.86 -5.89
CA LEU A 33 9.67 -5.29 -6.19
C LEU A 33 8.90 -5.62 -7.47
N LYS A 34 7.77 -4.95 -7.73
CA LYS A 34 7.07 -5.11 -9.02
C LYS A 34 7.93 -4.63 -10.17
N GLU A 35 8.60 -3.50 -10.05
CA GLU A 35 9.52 -2.99 -11.09
C GLU A 35 10.71 -3.93 -11.31
N LEU A 36 11.36 -4.41 -10.24
CA LEU A 36 12.47 -5.37 -10.29
C LEU A 36 12.07 -6.69 -10.94
N CYS A 37 10.83 -7.14 -10.71
CA CYS A 37 10.28 -8.35 -11.33
C CYS A 37 9.61 -8.08 -12.70
N GLN A 38 9.76 -6.89 -13.28
CA GLN A 38 9.14 -6.51 -14.56
C GLN A 38 7.62 -6.73 -14.59
N CYS A 39 6.96 -6.47 -13.47
CA CYS A 39 5.54 -6.74 -13.23
C CYS A 39 5.10 -8.20 -13.45
N ASN A 40 6.05 -9.15 -13.49
CA ASN A 40 5.76 -10.57 -13.64
C ASN A 40 5.33 -11.19 -12.29
N ILE A 41 4.05 -11.54 -12.20
CA ILE A 41 3.44 -12.08 -10.98
C ILE A 41 4.12 -13.38 -10.53
N ARG A 42 4.46 -14.29 -11.46
CA ARG A 42 5.09 -15.58 -11.11
C ARG A 42 6.47 -15.37 -10.50
N THR A 43 7.29 -14.51 -11.10
CA THR A 43 8.61 -14.15 -10.58
C THR A 43 8.50 -13.50 -9.21
N LEU A 44 7.56 -12.55 -9.07
CA LEU A 44 7.33 -11.83 -7.82
C LEU A 44 6.85 -12.74 -6.69
N VAL A 45 5.88 -13.62 -6.95
CA VAL A 45 5.39 -14.60 -5.96
C VAL A 45 6.54 -15.50 -5.52
N ARG A 46 7.30 -16.07 -6.47
CA ARG A 46 8.45 -16.94 -6.15
C ARG A 46 9.47 -16.21 -5.28
N TYR A 47 9.77 -14.95 -5.60
CA TYR A 47 10.68 -14.13 -4.81
C TYR A 47 10.16 -13.90 -3.38
N MET A 48 8.87 -13.55 -3.23
CA MET A 48 8.27 -13.27 -1.93
C MET A 48 8.06 -14.51 -1.06
N THR A 49 7.76 -15.66 -1.67
CA THR A 49 7.59 -16.93 -0.97
C THR A 49 8.84 -17.35 -0.19
N ALA A 50 10.03 -16.95 -0.64
CA ALA A 50 11.29 -17.23 0.06
C ALA A 50 11.33 -16.64 1.48
N TYR A 51 10.56 -15.58 1.75
CA TYR A 51 10.49 -14.92 3.06
C TYR A 51 9.42 -15.49 4.00
N LEU A 52 8.49 -16.32 3.50
CA LEU A 52 7.42 -16.89 4.32
C LEU A 52 7.90 -17.74 5.50
N PRO A 53 8.86 -18.69 5.36
CA PRO A 53 9.24 -19.53 6.49
C PRO A 53 9.83 -18.71 7.64
N ASP A 54 10.69 -17.74 7.34
CA ASP A 54 11.24 -16.84 8.35
C ASP A 54 10.15 -15.96 8.97
N ALA A 55 9.20 -15.46 8.18
CA ALA A 55 8.13 -14.59 8.66
C ALA A 55 7.19 -15.33 9.61
N GLN A 56 6.86 -16.57 9.27
CA GLN A 56 6.01 -17.42 10.10
C GLN A 56 6.71 -17.87 11.39
N ALA A 57 8.05 -17.98 11.39
CA ALA A 57 8.83 -18.32 12.57
C ALA A 57 9.00 -17.16 13.54
N GLU A 58 9.13 -15.93 13.03
CA GLU A 58 9.50 -14.77 13.85
C GLU A 58 8.30 -13.88 14.24
N ILE A 59 7.28 -13.76 13.39
CA ILE A 59 6.09 -12.96 13.70
C ILE A 59 5.21 -13.72 14.70
N ALA A 60 5.24 -13.30 15.96
CA ALA A 60 4.38 -13.84 17.01
C ALA A 60 2.98 -13.20 17.00
N GLY A 61 1.96 -13.96 17.42
CA GLY A 61 0.61 -13.44 17.67
C GLY A 61 -0.25 -13.20 16.42
N VAL A 62 0.22 -13.55 15.23
CA VAL A 62 -0.51 -13.44 13.95
C VAL A 62 -0.70 -14.83 13.35
N SER A 63 -1.84 -15.08 12.70
CA SER A 63 -2.08 -16.38 12.06
C SER A 63 -1.16 -16.58 10.84
N THR A 64 -0.81 -17.83 10.54
CA THR A 64 0.00 -18.16 9.36
C THR A 64 -0.67 -17.73 8.05
N THR A 65 -1.99 -17.75 8.00
CA THR A 65 -2.80 -17.26 6.88
C THR A 65 -2.64 -15.75 6.71
N ASP A 66 -2.74 -14.97 7.79
CA ASP A 66 -2.57 -13.51 7.75
C ASP A 66 -1.14 -13.11 7.33
N ILE A 67 -0.13 -13.83 7.83
CA ILE A 67 1.27 -13.64 7.40
C ILE A 67 1.42 -13.93 5.91
N THR A 68 0.80 -15.01 5.43
CA THR A 68 0.84 -15.38 4.00
C THR A 68 0.16 -14.31 3.14
N GLU A 69 -1.04 -13.87 3.49
CA GLU A 69 -1.74 -12.79 2.79
C GLU A 69 -0.95 -11.48 2.79
N ARG A 70 -0.30 -11.13 3.91
CA ARG A 70 0.56 -9.95 4.01
C ARG A 70 1.78 -10.02 3.08
N ILE A 71 2.48 -11.15 3.06
CA ILE A 71 3.75 -11.30 2.33
C ILE A 71 3.52 -11.55 0.84
N VAL A 72 2.56 -12.39 0.45
CA VAL A 72 2.34 -12.80 -0.96
C VAL A 72 0.98 -12.37 -1.54
N GLY A 73 -0.03 -12.09 -0.72
CA GLY A 73 -1.41 -11.83 -1.17
C GLY A 73 -1.53 -10.59 -2.08
N TRP A 74 -0.52 -9.72 -2.09
CA TRP A 74 -0.49 -8.52 -2.91
C TRP A 74 0.13 -8.68 -4.30
N CYS A 75 0.88 -9.76 -4.56
CA CYS A 75 1.67 -9.91 -5.77
C CYS A 75 0.82 -9.82 -7.05
N GLY A 76 -0.38 -10.42 -7.02
CA GLY A 76 -1.30 -10.49 -8.16
C GLY A 76 -2.28 -9.33 -8.30
N ARG A 77 -2.36 -8.41 -7.33
CA ARG A 77 -3.35 -7.31 -7.39
C ARG A 77 -2.66 -5.94 -7.63
N PRO A 78 -3.38 -4.92 -8.14
CA PRO A 78 -2.82 -3.60 -8.39
C PRO A 78 -2.47 -2.89 -7.07
N LEU A 79 -1.36 -2.16 -7.02
CA LEU A 79 -0.92 -1.49 -5.78
C LEU A 79 -1.83 -0.34 -5.35
N GLU A 80 -2.66 0.14 -6.25
CA GLU A 80 -3.68 1.17 -6.05
C GLU A 80 -4.61 0.80 -4.89
N MET A 81 -4.98 -0.48 -4.78
CA MET A 81 -5.84 -0.96 -3.70
C MET A 81 -5.17 -0.93 -2.32
N TRP A 82 -3.84 -0.93 -2.26
CA TRP A 82 -3.08 -0.80 -0.99
C TRP A 82 -2.63 0.63 -0.70
N ALA A 83 -2.54 1.50 -1.72
CA ALA A 83 -2.28 2.91 -1.51
C ALA A 83 -3.41 3.58 -0.70
N ALA A 84 -4.65 3.14 -0.90
CA ALA A 84 -5.80 3.59 -0.12
C ALA A 84 -5.78 3.13 1.35
N GLN A 85 -5.12 2.02 1.66
CA GLN A 85 -5.06 1.46 3.03
C GLN A 85 -3.99 2.15 3.90
N GLY A 86 -2.87 2.60 3.31
CA GLY A 86 -1.80 3.30 4.02
C GLY A 86 -2.09 4.76 4.39
N TYR A 87 -3.20 5.33 3.88
CA TYR A 87 -3.68 6.67 4.24
C TYR A 87 -4.84 6.66 5.25
N ALA A 88 -5.39 5.49 5.57
CA ALA A 88 -6.53 5.35 6.50
C ALA A 88 -6.13 5.36 7.99
N ALA A 89 -4.90 5.79 8.31
CA ALA A 89 -4.44 5.99 9.68
C ALA A 89 -4.55 7.45 10.15
N ASP A 90 -5.41 8.27 9.52
CA ASP A 90 -5.86 9.55 10.07
C ASP A 90 -7.38 9.72 9.85
N PRO A 91 -8.22 9.51 10.88
CA PRO A 91 -9.66 9.81 10.80
C PRO A 91 -9.99 11.31 10.88
N GLY A 92 -9.04 12.22 10.64
CA GLY A 92 -9.14 13.65 10.94
C GLY A 92 -9.49 14.60 9.80
N ASP A 93 -9.66 14.16 8.54
CA ASP A 93 -9.93 15.08 7.42
C ASP A 93 -11.02 14.57 6.46
N GLN A 94 -12.21 14.26 6.98
CA GLN A 94 -13.39 13.92 6.14
C GLN A 94 -14.16 15.16 5.62
N ASP A 95 -13.76 16.38 5.99
CA ASP A 95 -14.48 17.63 5.67
C ASP A 95 -14.01 18.34 4.38
N ARG A 96 -13.21 17.70 3.52
CA ARG A 96 -12.71 18.37 2.29
C ARG A 96 -13.44 18.00 0.99
N HIS A 97 -14.42 17.10 1.03
CA HIS A 97 -15.11 16.62 -0.18
C HIS A 97 -16.46 17.30 -0.51
N GLN A 98 -16.90 18.30 0.27
CA GLN A 98 -18.17 19.00 -0.01
C GLN A 98 -18.03 20.28 -0.87
N ARG A 99 -16.81 20.68 -1.28
CA ARG A 99 -16.56 22.04 -1.84
C ARG A 99 -16.65 22.20 -3.36
N TYR A 100 -17.04 21.16 -4.11
CA TYR A 100 -17.25 21.27 -5.56
C TYR A 100 -18.67 20.85 -5.96
N LEU A 101 -19.67 21.64 -5.56
CA LEU A 101 -20.94 21.72 -6.25
C LEU A 101 -21.07 23.14 -6.81
N PRO A 102 -20.99 23.37 -8.14
CA PRO A 102 -21.36 24.65 -8.70
C PRO A 102 -22.86 24.86 -8.47
N ASN A 103 -23.16 25.90 -7.69
CA ASN A 103 -24.50 26.32 -7.31
C ASN A 103 -25.27 26.79 -8.56
N GLN A 104 -26.07 25.93 -9.17
CA GLN A 104 -27.04 26.33 -10.19
C GLN A 104 -28.25 27.01 -9.53
N LYS A 105 -28.07 28.26 -9.08
CA LYS A 105 -29.21 29.11 -8.75
C LYS A 105 -29.85 29.63 -10.03
N ALA A 106 -31.04 29.11 -10.32
CA ALA A 106 -32.02 29.74 -11.19
C ALA A 106 -32.26 31.19 -10.73
N GLY A 107 -31.72 32.13 -11.49
CA GLY A 107 -31.88 33.58 -11.33
C GLY A 107 -32.78 34.13 -12.42
N ARG A 108 -34.05 34.28 -12.07
CA ARG A 108 -35.13 34.94 -12.79
C ARG A 108 -34.72 36.39 -13.14
N TYR A 109 -34.44 36.69 -14.40
CA TYR A 109 -34.35 38.08 -14.88
C TYR A 109 -35.74 38.58 -15.25
N GLY A 110 -36.28 39.47 -14.43
CA GLY A 110 -37.32 40.42 -14.81
C GLY A 110 -36.78 41.84 -14.64
N ARG A 111 -37.40 42.79 -15.37
CA ARG A 111 -37.17 44.25 -15.50
C ARG A 111 -36.24 44.68 -16.65
N HIS A 112 -36.49 45.72 -17.43
CA HIS A 112 -37.36 46.91 -17.30
C HIS A 112 -37.66 47.45 -18.71
N GLY A 113 -38.80 48.14 -18.90
CA GLY A 113 -39.14 48.92 -20.09
C GLY A 113 -40.63 49.19 -20.17
#